data_AF-A0A1T3NN26-F1
#
_entry.id   AF-A0A1T3NN26-F1
#
_cell.length_a   1.000
_cell.length_b   1.000
_cell.length_c   1.000
_cell.angle_alpha   90.00
_cell.angle_beta   90.00
_cell.angle_gamma   90.00
#
_symmetry.space_group_name_H-M   'P 1'
#
loop_
_entity.id
_entity.type
_entity.pdbx_description
1 polymer ?
#
loop_
_entity_poly.entity_id
_entity_poly.type
_entity_poly.pdbx_seq_one_letter_code
_entity_poly.pdbx_strand_id
1 'polypeptide(L)'
;MAVLTPREGADARRTAAEDPGPGSAPPPAESGRRILLVSRDEHLDSLLARRRIAAHLGDLRPVLEAPDEPPPHVVLVCDDEGATERLRASGVPVVHLTSGHRPPSDPPARLDGVLHRVHRPGWLPDPAPDPVPGATDARPTGLLAPARTARRRKREGTLLLLSAWNVPAAEADTFAAETVPALVRAALRRTGRCDVVCDTRLEPIRAALAGLGDDRRVRVRRAVDVDVDTLHAEAEVFLAAPTLGAVGLARARRAPLAFVPALGAAQRDLAAQVRQLVPIPLVDDPEHDSVWESSDDAVPWDVLDPEPDDLRGAQRVARTLRQLALAPL
;
A
#
# COMPACT_ATOMS: atom_id res chain seq x y z
N MET A 1 -2.19 58.55 -7.02
CA MET A 1 -3.13 59.52 -6.41
C MET A 1 -4.48 59.39 -7.08
N ALA A 2 -5.41 58.72 -6.41
CA ALA A 2 -6.85 58.82 -6.62
C ALA A 2 -7.48 58.54 -5.25
N VAL A 3 -8.09 59.58 -4.69
CA VAL A 3 -8.74 59.58 -3.37
C VAL A 3 -10.19 59.17 -3.59
N LEU A 4 -10.65 58.12 -2.92
CA LEU A 4 -12.07 57.78 -2.83
C LEU A 4 -12.40 57.51 -1.36
N THR A 5 -13.28 58.37 -0.86
CA THR A 5 -13.83 58.47 0.49
C THR A 5 -14.83 57.34 0.82
N PRO A 6 -15.10 57.10 2.12
CA PRO A 6 -15.98 56.02 2.57
C PRO A 6 -17.46 56.42 2.48
N ARG A 7 -18.33 55.44 2.23
CA ARG A 7 -19.79 55.58 2.31
C ARG A 7 -20.30 54.73 3.46
N GLU A 8 -20.64 55.39 4.56
CA GLU A 8 -21.51 54.88 5.62
C GLU A 8 -22.98 54.83 5.15
N GLY A 9 -23.73 53.91 5.74
CA GLY A 9 -25.18 54.00 5.88
C GLY A 9 -25.94 52.86 5.20
N ALA A 10 -26.44 51.91 5.98
CA ALA A 10 -27.83 51.93 6.45
C ALA A 10 -28.21 50.59 7.10
N ASP A 11 -28.64 50.70 8.35
CA ASP A 11 -29.48 49.75 9.07
C ASP A 11 -30.67 49.29 8.23
N ALA A 12 -30.87 47.98 8.12
CA ALA A 12 -32.15 47.41 7.76
C ALA A 12 -32.36 46.02 8.39
N ARG A 13 -33.06 46.05 9.52
CA ARG A 13 -34.16 45.13 9.90
C ARG A 13 -33.83 43.64 9.98
N ARG A 14 -33.50 43.22 11.21
CA ARG A 14 -33.86 41.91 11.78
C ARG A 14 -35.35 41.65 11.57
N THR A 15 -35.68 40.69 10.71
CA THR A 15 -36.93 39.92 10.81
C THR A 15 -36.66 38.69 11.68
N ALA A 16 -37.43 38.57 12.75
CA ALA A 16 -37.48 37.40 13.60
C ALA A 16 -37.90 36.19 12.73
N ALA A 17 -37.00 35.22 12.60
CA ALA A 17 -37.33 33.91 12.07
C ALA A 17 -38.01 33.12 13.20
N GLU A 18 -39.17 32.57 12.85
CA GLU A 18 -40.03 31.77 13.70
C GLU A 18 -39.28 30.55 14.26
N ASP A 19 -39.58 30.26 15.53
CA ASP A 19 -39.18 29.05 16.24
C ASP A 19 -39.71 27.81 15.48
N PRO A 20 -38.86 26.96 14.90
CA PRO A 20 -39.33 25.67 14.42
C PRO A 20 -39.70 24.84 15.65
N GLY A 21 -41.00 24.57 15.80
CA GLY A 21 -41.51 23.64 16.81
C GLY A 21 -40.77 22.29 16.76
N PRO A 22 -40.90 21.45 17.81
CA PRO A 22 -40.08 20.25 18.03
C PRO A 22 -40.24 19.25 16.87
N GLY A 23 -39.47 19.49 15.82
CA GLY A 23 -39.40 18.70 14.62
C GLY A 23 -38.71 17.40 14.99
N SER A 24 -39.43 16.31 14.74
CA SER A 24 -38.92 14.95 14.70
C SER A 24 -37.46 14.94 14.26
N ALA A 25 -36.58 14.45 15.13
CA ALA A 25 -35.17 14.28 14.78
C ALA A 25 -35.11 13.54 13.43
N PRO A 26 -34.33 14.02 12.45
CA PRO A 26 -34.15 13.29 11.21
C PRO A 26 -33.77 11.85 11.55
N PRO A 27 -34.37 10.84 10.90
CA PRO A 27 -34.03 9.45 11.18
C PRO A 27 -32.50 9.31 11.08
N PRO A 28 -31.85 8.55 11.99
CA PRO A 28 -30.41 8.38 11.95
C PRO A 28 -30.03 7.94 10.55
N ALA A 29 -29.13 8.70 9.92
CA ALA A 29 -28.67 8.46 8.56
C ALA A 29 -28.41 6.96 8.37
N GLU A 30 -29.07 6.38 7.35
CA GLU A 30 -29.04 4.95 7.07
C GLU A 30 -27.63 4.39 7.27
N SER A 31 -27.53 3.44 8.18
CA SER A 31 -26.33 2.70 8.54
C SER A 31 -25.61 2.21 7.28
N GLY A 32 -24.60 2.96 6.82
CA GLY A 32 -23.88 2.66 5.59
C GLY A 32 -23.42 1.20 5.57
N ARG A 33 -23.51 0.56 4.40
CA ARG A 33 -23.17 -0.86 4.25
C ARG A 33 -21.76 -1.13 4.75
N ARG A 34 -21.66 -2.07 5.69
CA ARG A 34 -20.42 -2.41 6.38
C ARG A 34 -19.62 -3.40 5.55
N ILE A 35 -18.33 -3.13 5.41
CA ILE A 35 -17.37 -4.04 4.79
C ILE A 35 -16.23 -4.33 5.76
N LEU A 36 -15.96 -5.61 6.00
CA LEU A 36 -14.81 -6.03 6.79
C LEU A 36 -13.58 -6.14 5.89
N LEU A 37 -12.48 -5.53 6.33
CA LEU A 37 -11.20 -5.56 5.61
C LEU A 37 -10.17 -6.29 6.45
N VAL A 38 -9.77 -7.47 6.02
CA VAL A 38 -8.77 -8.32 6.68
C VAL A 38 -7.50 -8.33 5.85
N SER A 39 -6.35 -8.14 6.49
CA SER A 39 -5.01 -8.30 5.89
C SER A 39 -4.07 -8.92 6.91
N ARG A 40 -2.99 -9.54 6.44
CA ARG A 40 -1.85 -9.87 7.28
C ARG A 40 -1.01 -8.63 7.48
N ASP A 41 -0.94 -8.13 8.71
CA ASP A 41 -0.21 -6.89 9.03
C ASP A 41 1.31 -7.05 8.91
N GLU A 42 1.78 -8.29 8.99
CA GLU A 42 3.16 -8.72 8.80
C GLU A 42 3.54 -8.99 7.33
N HIS A 43 2.58 -8.87 6.39
CA HIS A 43 2.82 -8.96 4.95
C HIS A 43 2.63 -7.58 4.31
N LEU A 44 3.74 -6.91 3.94
CA LEU A 44 3.70 -5.54 3.44
C LEU A 44 2.74 -5.34 2.26
N ASP A 45 2.76 -6.22 1.26
CA ASP A 45 1.90 -6.10 0.08
C ASP A 45 0.41 -6.27 0.43
N SER A 46 0.08 -7.14 1.40
CA SER A 46 -1.29 -7.37 1.88
C SER A 46 -1.86 -6.12 2.55
N LEU A 47 -1.05 -5.53 3.43
CA LEU A 47 -1.37 -4.30 4.13
C LEU A 47 -1.57 -3.12 3.17
N LEU A 48 -0.64 -2.93 2.22
CA LEU A 48 -0.72 -1.85 1.24
C LEU A 48 -1.92 -2.04 0.30
N ALA A 49 -2.18 -3.27 -0.16
CA ALA A 49 -3.34 -3.61 -0.96
C ALA A 49 -4.65 -3.22 -0.25
N ARG A 50 -4.81 -3.67 1.01
CA ARG A 50 -5.99 -3.35 1.83
C ARG A 50 -6.21 -1.83 1.94
N ARG A 51 -5.17 -1.08 2.30
CA ARG A 51 -5.26 0.39 2.47
C ARG A 51 -5.63 1.12 1.19
N ARG A 52 -5.02 0.74 0.07
CA ARG A 52 -5.28 1.36 -1.23
C ARG A 52 -6.69 1.05 -1.73
N ILE A 53 -7.17 -0.17 -1.52
CA ILE A 53 -8.56 -0.54 -1.83
C ILE A 53 -9.54 0.20 -0.92
N ALA A 54 -9.24 0.29 0.38
CA ALA A 54 -10.06 1.01 1.36
C ALA A 54 -10.33 2.47 0.95
N ALA A 55 -9.31 3.14 0.39
CA ALA A 55 -9.41 4.51 -0.09
C ALA A 55 -10.38 4.71 -1.28
N HIS A 56 -10.85 3.63 -1.92
CA HIS A 56 -11.77 3.66 -3.06
C HIS A 56 -13.17 3.09 -2.76
N LEU A 57 -13.47 2.79 -1.50
CA LEU A 57 -14.74 2.18 -1.10
C LEU A 57 -15.96 3.13 -1.17
N GLY A 58 -15.74 4.45 -1.17
CA GLY A 58 -16.81 5.44 -1.22
C GLY A 58 -17.70 5.37 0.02
N ASP A 59 -19.01 5.16 -0.19
CA ASP A 59 -20.01 5.15 0.89
C ASP A 59 -20.04 3.86 1.73
N LEU A 60 -19.27 2.83 1.35
CA LEU A 60 -19.13 1.65 2.21
C LEU A 60 -18.30 2.00 3.44
N ARG A 61 -18.78 1.58 4.61
CA ARG A 61 -18.09 1.81 5.88
C ARG A 61 -17.09 0.67 6.13
N PRO A 62 -15.77 0.92 6.03
CA PRO A 62 -14.78 -0.10 6.36
C PRO A 62 -14.77 -0.35 7.87
N VAL A 63 -14.69 -1.63 8.23
CA VAL A 63 -14.44 -2.11 9.59
C VAL A 63 -13.20 -3.00 9.54
N LEU A 64 -12.32 -2.88 10.53
CA LEU A 64 -11.08 -3.64 10.60
C LEU A 64 -11.20 -4.90 11.48
N GLU A 65 -12.14 -4.88 12.42
CA GLU A 65 -12.43 -5.96 13.33
C GLU A 65 -13.81 -6.53 13.04
N ALA A 66 -13.95 -7.84 13.07
CA ALA A 66 -15.25 -8.48 12.92
C ALA A 66 -16.09 -8.15 14.17
N PRO A 67 -17.20 -7.39 14.04
CA PRO A 67 -18.14 -7.24 15.15
C PRO A 67 -18.82 -8.58 15.44
N ASP A 68 -19.31 -8.75 16.67
CA ASP A 68 -20.17 -9.89 16.98
C ASP A 68 -21.49 -9.80 16.18
N GLU A 69 -22.16 -8.64 16.15
CA GLU A 69 -23.37 -8.41 15.34
C GLU A 69 -23.58 -6.91 14.97
N PRO A 70 -24.28 -6.56 13.87
CA PRO A 70 -24.66 -7.43 12.75
C PRO A 70 -23.46 -7.76 11.84
N PRO A 71 -23.49 -8.88 11.09
CA PRO A 71 -22.39 -9.28 10.22
C PRO A 71 -22.10 -8.26 9.11
N PRO A 72 -20.85 -8.22 8.59
CA PRO A 72 -20.53 -7.39 7.43
C PRO A 72 -21.28 -7.87 6.18
N HIS A 73 -21.56 -6.96 5.25
CA HIS A 73 -22.28 -7.29 4.00
C HIS A 73 -21.39 -7.98 2.98
N VAL A 74 -20.08 -7.71 3.06
CA VAL A 74 -19.04 -8.27 2.20
C VAL A 74 -17.72 -8.17 2.95
N VAL A 75 -16.79 -9.07 2.65
CA VAL A 75 -15.44 -9.10 3.22
C VAL A 75 -14.41 -9.01 2.09
N LEU A 76 -13.38 -8.19 2.29
CA LEU A 76 -12.11 -8.32 1.58
C LEU A 76 -11.10 -9.00 2.51
N VAL A 77 -10.48 -10.09 2.05
CA VAL A 77 -9.38 -10.75 2.76
C VAL A 77 -8.13 -10.73 1.88
N CYS A 78 -7.05 -10.12 2.35
CA CYS A 78 -5.76 -10.08 1.67
C CYS A 78 -4.81 -11.12 2.28
N ASP A 79 -4.48 -12.18 1.53
CA ASP A 79 -3.48 -13.21 1.89
C ASP A 79 -3.70 -13.98 3.21
N ASP A 80 -4.92 -13.98 3.76
CA ASP A 80 -5.27 -14.78 4.93
C ASP A 80 -6.30 -15.86 4.58
N GLU A 81 -5.82 -17.03 4.17
CA GLU A 81 -6.65 -18.19 3.82
C GLU A 81 -7.53 -18.64 4.99
N GLY A 82 -6.97 -18.69 6.21
CA GLY A 82 -7.74 -19.08 7.40
C GLY A 82 -8.88 -18.11 7.70
N ALA A 83 -8.67 -16.80 7.56
CA ALA A 83 -9.76 -15.83 7.67
C ALA A 83 -10.78 -15.97 6.52
N THR A 84 -10.32 -16.26 5.31
CA THR A 84 -11.18 -16.51 4.14
C THR A 84 -12.13 -17.68 4.40
N GLU A 85 -11.62 -18.81 4.88
CA GLU A 85 -12.40 -20.00 5.22
C GLU A 85 -13.43 -19.73 6.32
N ARG A 86 -12.99 -19.11 7.44
CA ARG A 86 -13.89 -18.80 8.57
C ARG A 86 -15.03 -17.86 8.16
N LEU A 87 -14.73 -16.81 7.39
CA LEU A 87 -15.72 -15.80 6.99
C LEU A 87 -16.68 -16.35 5.92
N ARG A 88 -16.17 -17.18 5.00
CA ARG A 88 -17.01 -17.93 4.05
C ARG A 88 -17.96 -18.88 4.79
N ALA A 89 -17.46 -19.65 5.76
CA ALA A 89 -18.27 -20.57 6.56
C ALA A 89 -19.38 -19.84 7.36
N SER A 90 -19.19 -18.54 7.63
CA SER A 90 -20.18 -17.68 8.26
C SER A 90 -21.23 -17.12 7.29
N GLY A 91 -21.24 -17.56 6.02
CA GLY A 91 -22.22 -17.17 5.01
C GLY A 91 -22.03 -15.75 4.44
N VAL A 92 -20.91 -15.09 4.73
CA VAL A 92 -20.64 -13.73 4.22
C VAL A 92 -19.95 -13.81 2.86
N PRO A 93 -20.34 -13.01 1.85
CA PRO A 93 -19.61 -12.93 0.59
C PRO A 93 -18.15 -12.50 0.79
N VAL A 94 -17.21 -13.31 0.29
CA VAL A 94 -15.77 -13.06 0.43
C VAL A 94 -15.12 -12.77 -0.92
N VAL A 95 -14.36 -11.68 -0.97
CA VAL A 95 -13.33 -11.46 -1.99
C VAL A 95 -11.97 -11.77 -1.38
N HIS A 96 -11.32 -12.82 -1.87
CA HIS A 96 -9.94 -13.14 -1.50
C HIS A 96 -9.00 -12.48 -2.49
N LEU A 97 -8.07 -11.67 -1.99
CA LEU A 97 -7.01 -11.04 -2.77
C LEU A 97 -5.67 -11.66 -2.39
N THR A 98 -5.04 -12.36 -3.33
CA THR A 98 -3.63 -12.70 -3.23
C THR A 98 -2.82 -11.48 -3.64
N SER A 99 -2.04 -10.94 -2.72
CA SER A 99 -1.12 -9.83 -2.96
C SER A 99 0.32 -10.32 -3.00
N GLY A 100 1.19 -9.56 -3.68
CA GLY A 100 2.60 -9.92 -3.83
C GLY A 100 2.91 -10.70 -5.11
N HIS A 101 4.21 -10.84 -5.38
CA HIS A 101 4.72 -11.33 -6.67
C HIS A 101 4.52 -12.81 -6.92
N ARG A 102 4.60 -13.64 -5.88
CA ARG A 102 4.32 -15.08 -5.98
C ARG A 102 3.34 -15.50 -4.90
N PRO A 103 2.27 -16.24 -5.25
CA PRO A 103 1.51 -16.97 -4.25
C PRO A 103 2.42 -18.00 -3.55
N PRO A 104 2.02 -18.49 -2.36
CA PRO A 104 2.66 -19.67 -1.78
C PRO A 104 2.70 -20.83 -2.80
N SER A 105 3.69 -21.71 -2.65
CA SER A 105 4.00 -22.79 -3.59
C SER A 105 2.83 -23.75 -3.87
N ASP A 106 1.84 -23.78 -2.98
CA ASP A 106 0.59 -24.49 -3.16
C ASP A 106 -0.50 -23.48 -3.56
N PRO A 107 -1.21 -23.67 -4.69
CA PRO A 107 -2.37 -22.86 -4.98
C PRO A 107 -3.39 -23.04 -3.86
N PRO A 108 -4.01 -21.97 -3.34
CA PRO A 108 -5.02 -22.09 -2.30
C PRO A 108 -6.09 -23.06 -2.78
N ALA A 109 -6.52 -23.98 -1.89
CA ALA A 109 -7.61 -24.89 -2.17
C ALA A 109 -8.80 -24.07 -2.68
N ARG A 110 -9.44 -24.51 -3.77
CA ARG A 110 -10.62 -23.82 -4.31
C ARG A 110 -11.70 -23.79 -3.24
N LEU A 111 -12.07 -22.59 -2.80
CA LEU A 111 -13.17 -22.37 -1.87
C LEU A 111 -14.40 -21.94 -2.66
N ASP A 112 -15.33 -22.86 -2.91
CA ASP A 112 -16.57 -22.54 -3.64
C ASP A 112 -17.32 -21.36 -3.00
N GLY A 113 -17.77 -20.40 -3.81
CA GLY A 113 -18.45 -19.20 -3.30
C GLY A 113 -17.52 -18.07 -2.82
N VAL A 114 -16.21 -18.17 -3.05
CA VAL A 114 -15.24 -17.08 -2.86
C VAL A 114 -14.84 -16.47 -4.20
N LEU A 115 -14.83 -15.14 -4.30
CA LEU A 115 -14.29 -14.45 -5.47
C LEU A 115 -12.79 -14.22 -5.31
N HIS A 116 -12.00 -14.92 -6.11
CA HIS A 116 -10.54 -14.80 -6.09
C HIS A 116 -10.05 -13.67 -7.03
N ARG A 117 -9.15 -12.85 -6.50
CA ARG A 117 -8.43 -11.78 -7.18
C ARG A 117 -6.94 -11.91 -6.93
N VAL A 118 -6.12 -11.50 -7.89
CA VAL A 118 -4.66 -11.49 -7.74
C VAL A 118 -4.12 -10.11 -8.08
N HIS A 119 -3.20 -9.60 -7.25
CA HIS A 119 -2.42 -8.41 -7.54
C HIS A 119 -1.36 -8.77 -8.59
N ARG A 120 -1.71 -8.59 -9.86
CA ARG A 120 -0.86 -8.93 -11.00
C ARG A 120 -0.87 -7.77 -12.00
N PRO A 121 0.20 -6.97 -12.05
CA PRO A 121 0.39 -5.97 -13.10
C PRO A 121 0.46 -6.64 -14.48
N GLY A 122 -0.18 -6.04 -15.49
CA GLY A 122 -0.27 -6.63 -16.83
C GLY A 122 1.05 -6.70 -17.61
N TRP A 123 2.06 -5.93 -17.20
CA TRP A 123 3.41 -5.93 -17.78
C TRP A 123 4.34 -6.97 -17.13
N LEU A 124 3.93 -7.59 -16.01
CA LEU A 124 4.75 -8.57 -15.32
C LEU A 124 4.53 -9.95 -15.96
N PRO A 125 5.59 -10.60 -16.49
CA PRO A 125 5.46 -11.89 -17.18
C PRO A 125 4.68 -12.92 -16.36
N ASP A 126 3.87 -13.73 -17.04
CA ASP A 126 3.26 -14.90 -16.42
C ASP A 126 4.35 -15.79 -15.82
N PRO A 127 4.25 -16.21 -14.55
CA PRO A 127 5.07 -17.31 -14.08
C PRO A 127 4.84 -18.44 -15.08
N ALA A 128 5.92 -19.10 -15.49
CA ALA A 128 5.86 -20.17 -16.47
C ALA A 128 4.65 -21.06 -16.14
N PRO A 129 3.76 -21.35 -17.11
CA PRO A 129 2.53 -22.06 -16.84
C PRO A 129 2.92 -23.44 -16.31
N ASP A 130 2.84 -23.65 -15.00
CA ASP A 130 2.76 -24.99 -14.48
C ASP A 130 1.41 -25.52 -14.96
N PRO A 131 1.41 -26.58 -15.80
CA PRO A 131 0.21 -27.09 -16.43
C PRO A 131 -0.57 -27.87 -15.38
N VAL A 132 -1.18 -27.19 -14.42
CA VAL A 132 -2.16 -27.79 -13.52
C VAL A 132 -3.52 -27.64 -14.20
N PRO A 133 -4.13 -28.73 -14.69
CA PRO A 133 -5.48 -28.68 -15.24
C PRO A 133 -6.43 -28.22 -14.12
N GLY A 134 -7.04 -27.03 -14.28
CA GLY A 134 -7.88 -26.40 -13.25
C GLY A 134 -7.25 -25.21 -12.51
N ALA A 135 -6.04 -24.77 -12.84
CA ALA A 135 -5.56 -23.43 -12.49
C ALA A 135 -6.17 -22.42 -13.47
N THR A 136 -6.78 -21.28 -13.14
CA THR A 136 -7.09 -20.55 -11.90
C THR A 136 -8.27 -19.61 -12.27
N ASP A 137 -9.40 -19.61 -11.57
CA ASP A 137 -10.48 -18.61 -11.77
C ASP A 137 -10.12 -17.23 -11.17
N ALA A 138 -8.88 -17.09 -10.70
CA ALA A 138 -8.39 -15.90 -10.03
C ALA A 138 -8.18 -14.78 -11.04
N ARG A 139 -9.00 -13.74 -10.96
CA ARG A 139 -8.95 -12.64 -11.93
C ARG A 139 -7.83 -11.66 -11.58
N PRO A 140 -6.91 -11.35 -12.50
CA PRO A 140 -5.91 -10.32 -12.27
C PRO A 140 -6.57 -8.96 -12.08
N THR A 141 -6.05 -8.18 -11.16
CA THR A 141 -6.57 -6.84 -10.84
C THR A 141 -5.75 -5.71 -11.44
N GLY A 142 -4.53 -5.95 -11.92
CA GLY A 142 -3.58 -4.91 -12.28
C GLY A 142 -2.84 -4.39 -11.05
N LEU A 143 -2.08 -3.30 -11.22
CA LEU A 143 -1.33 -2.69 -10.13
C LEU A 143 -2.25 -1.98 -9.14
N LEU A 144 -2.01 -2.19 -7.85
CA LEU A 144 -2.72 -1.52 -6.76
C LEU A 144 -1.99 -0.21 -6.41
N ALA A 145 -2.29 0.87 -7.14
CA ALA A 145 -1.67 2.18 -6.94
C ALA A 145 -2.27 2.96 -5.75
N PRO A 146 -1.52 3.91 -5.15
CA PRO A 146 -2.03 4.84 -4.14
C PRO A 146 -3.22 5.67 -4.65
N ALA A 147 -4.23 5.89 -3.80
CA ALA A 147 -5.42 6.65 -4.18
C ALA A 147 -5.15 8.15 -4.42
N ARG A 148 -4.12 8.72 -3.77
CA ARG A 148 -3.70 10.12 -3.92
C ARG A 148 -2.23 10.18 -4.31
N THR A 149 -1.95 10.76 -5.48
CA THR A 149 -0.61 11.10 -5.93
C THR A 149 -0.23 12.51 -5.47
N ALA A 150 -0.44 12.81 -4.19
CA ALA A 150 -0.01 14.10 -3.63
C ALA A 150 1.49 14.25 -3.88
N ARG A 151 1.87 15.21 -4.72
CA ARG A 151 3.26 15.58 -4.95
C ARG A 151 3.59 16.69 -3.96
N ARG A 152 4.48 16.41 -3.01
CA ARG A 152 5.10 17.48 -2.23
C ARG A 152 6.13 18.17 -3.11
N ARG A 153 6.06 19.50 -3.19
CA ARG A 153 7.02 20.31 -3.97
C ARG A 153 8.43 20.26 -3.38
N LYS A 154 8.52 20.06 -2.06
CA LYS A 154 9.78 19.87 -1.35
C LYS A 154 9.79 18.46 -0.78
N ARG A 155 10.71 17.64 -1.27
CA ARG A 155 10.99 16.29 -0.77
C ARG A 155 12.29 16.36 0.03
N GLU A 156 12.37 15.61 1.11
CA GLU A 156 13.53 15.61 2.00
C GLU A 156 13.73 14.22 2.60
N GLY A 157 14.98 13.84 2.83
CA GLY A 157 15.31 12.61 3.53
C GLY A 157 15.13 11.35 2.68
N THR A 158 15.38 10.21 3.31
CA THR A 158 15.28 8.89 2.69
C THR A 158 14.15 8.08 3.32
N LEU A 159 13.36 7.40 2.49
CA LEU A 159 12.50 6.30 2.93
C LEU A 159 13.18 4.97 2.60
N LEU A 160 13.40 4.16 3.63
CA LEU A 160 13.85 2.78 3.52
C LEU A 160 12.67 1.84 3.86
N LEU A 161 12.07 1.22 2.85
CA LEU A 161 10.92 0.33 3.00
C LEU A 161 11.34 -1.14 2.92
N LEU A 162 11.24 -1.86 4.02
CA LEU A 162 11.71 -3.22 4.17
C LEU A 162 10.54 -4.19 4.29
N SER A 163 10.70 -5.38 3.69
CA SER A 163 9.81 -6.51 3.92
C SER A 163 10.67 -7.76 4.15
N ALA A 164 10.42 -8.45 5.26
CA ALA A 164 11.01 -9.76 5.54
C ALA A 164 9.94 -10.85 5.66
N TRP A 165 8.77 -10.63 5.05
CA TRP A 165 7.69 -11.61 4.96
C TRP A 165 8.18 -12.89 4.28
N ASN A 166 7.87 -14.05 4.88
CA ASN A 166 8.34 -15.37 4.45
C ASN A 166 9.86 -15.52 4.32
N VAL A 167 10.66 -14.68 4.99
CA VAL A 167 12.11 -14.82 5.09
C VAL A 167 12.46 -15.55 6.39
N PRO A 168 13.38 -16.53 6.38
CA PRO A 168 13.86 -17.15 7.60
C PRO A 168 14.40 -16.11 8.60
N ALA A 169 14.03 -16.23 9.87
CA ALA A 169 14.37 -15.23 10.89
C ALA A 169 15.88 -14.94 10.97
N ALA A 170 16.71 -15.97 10.87
CA ALA A 170 18.18 -15.82 10.90
C ALA A 170 18.70 -14.98 9.72
N GLU A 171 18.20 -15.21 8.51
CA GLU A 171 18.59 -14.44 7.31
C GLU A 171 18.13 -12.98 7.44
N ALA A 172 16.90 -12.77 7.91
CA ALA A 172 16.37 -11.43 8.12
C ALA A 172 17.13 -10.65 9.23
N ASP A 173 17.58 -11.35 10.28
CA ASP A 173 18.37 -10.75 11.36
C ASP A 173 19.78 -10.39 10.93
N THR A 174 20.44 -11.25 10.16
CA THR A 174 21.75 -10.93 9.56
C THR A 174 21.63 -9.68 8.69
N PHE A 175 20.61 -9.60 7.83
CA PHE A 175 20.38 -8.40 7.02
C PHE A 175 20.11 -7.16 7.87
N ALA A 176 19.29 -7.28 8.92
CA ALA A 176 19.00 -6.19 9.84
C ALA A 176 20.25 -5.71 10.59
N ALA A 177 21.16 -6.61 10.95
CA ALA A 177 22.39 -6.29 11.68
C ALA A 177 23.50 -5.72 10.79
N GLU A 178 23.64 -6.20 9.56
CA GLU A 178 24.78 -5.90 8.70
C GLU A 178 24.44 -4.84 7.65
N THR A 179 23.33 -5.01 6.93
CA THR A 179 23.00 -4.20 5.76
C THR A 179 22.25 -2.92 6.15
N VAL A 180 21.25 -3.03 7.03
CA VAL A 180 20.39 -1.87 7.39
C VAL A 180 21.19 -0.73 8.03
N PRO A 181 22.15 -0.95 8.96
CA PRO A 181 23.00 0.12 9.49
C PRO A 181 23.84 0.83 8.43
N ALA A 182 24.36 0.10 7.43
CA ALA A 182 25.14 0.68 6.35
C ALA A 182 24.28 1.59 5.47
N LEU A 183 23.09 1.11 5.08
CA LEU A 183 22.11 1.89 4.33
C LEU A 183 21.68 3.16 5.07
N VAL A 184 21.38 3.05 6.37
CA VAL A 184 20.96 4.21 7.18
C VAL A 184 22.10 5.21 7.34
N ARG A 185 23.34 4.76 7.59
CA ARG A 185 24.51 5.66 7.66
C ARG A 185 24.70 6.43 6.36
N ALA A 186 24.59 5.76 5.21
CA ALA A 186 24.66 6.41 3.91
C ALA A 186 23.52 7.41 3.70
N ALA A 187 22.28 7.03 3.99
CA ALA A 187 21.13 7.94 3.94
C ALA A 187 21.35 9.21 4.78
N LEU A 188 21.81 9.04 6.02
CA LEU A 188 22.06 10.17 6.93
C LEU A 188 23.14 11.12 6.44
N ARG A 189 24.16 10.63 5.73
CA ARG A 189 25.19 11.49 5.12
C ARG A 189 24.67 12.23 3.90
N ARG A 190 23.78 11.61 3.12
CA ARG A 190 23.29 12.14 1.84
C ARG A 190 22.12 13.11 2.00
N THR A 191 21.11 12.71 2.77
CA THR A 191 19.83 13.41 2.86
C THR A 191 19.53 13.92 4.27
N GLY A 192 20.41 13.65 5.24
CA GLY A 192 20.32 14.15 6.62
C GLY A 192 19.29 13.43 7.52
N ARG A 193 18.33 12.70 6.93
CA ARG A 193 17.23 12.01 7.61
C ARG A 193 16.87 10.69 6.93
N CYS A 194 16.50 9.68 7.73
CA CYS A 194 16.02 8.39 7.24
C CYS A 194 14.79 7.90 8.03
N ASP A 195 13.69 7.65 7.32
CA ASP A 195 12.54 6.92 7.83
C ASP A 195 12.64 5.45 7.38
N VAL A 196 12.81 4.54 8.33
CA VAL A 196 12.86 3.08 8.11
C VAL A 196 11.50 2.49 8.46
N VAL A 197 10.88 1.84 7.49
CA VAL A 197 9.57 1.19 7.65
C VAL A 197 9.70 -0.29 7.35
N CYS A 198 9.24 -1.15 8.25
CA CYS A 198 9.26 -2.61 8.05
C CYS A 198 7.91 -3.26 8.40
N ASP A 199 7.56 -4.36 7.74
CA ASP A 199 6.41 -5.19 8.13
C ASP A 199 6.71 -6.08 9.35
N THR A 200 7.94 -6.59 9.41
CA THR A 200 8.44 -7.56 10.38
C THR A 200 9.82 -7.15 10.91
N ARG A 201 10.36 -7.89 11.88
CA ARG A 201 11.69 -7.69 12.48
C ARG A 201 11.95 -6.27 13.02
N LEU A 202 10.92 -5.58 13.52
CA LEU A 202 11.05 -4.22 14.06
C LEU A 202 12.11 -4.12 15.16
N GLU A 203 12.09 -5.04 16.12
CA GLU A 203 13.00 -5.00 17.26
C GLU A 203 14.47 -5.27 16.88
N PRO A 204 14.80 -6.31 16.07
CA PRO A 204 16.14 -6.46 15.50
C PRO A 204 16.64 -5.21 14.76
N ILE A 205 15.78 -4.58 13.93
CA ILE A 205 16.14 -3.36 13.19
C ILE A 205 16.41 -2.19 14.15
N ARG A 206 15.54 -2.00 15.17
CA ARG A 206 15.75 -0.95 16.20
C ARG A 206 17.06 -1.16 16.96
N ALA A 207 17.34 -2.40 17.36
CA ALA A 207 18.57 -2.75 18.05
C ALA A 207 19.80 -2.47 17.19
N ALA A 208 19.78 -2.84 15.90
CA ALA A 208 20.89 -2.62 14.98
C ALA A 208 21.13 -1.13 14.66
N LEU A 209 20.08 -0.30 14.76
CA LEU A 209 20.15 1.15 14.50
C LEU A 209 20.38 1.98 15.77
N ALA A 210 20.46 1.35 16.94
CA ALA A 210 20.71 2.03 18.20
C ALA A 210 22.03 2.83 18.15
N GLY A 211 21.96 4.13 18.42
CA GLY A 211 23.12 5.02 18.44
C GLY A 211 23.56 5.59 17.09
N LEU A 212 22.89 5.27 15.97
CA LEU A 212 23.24 5.83 14.65
C LEU A 212 22.66 7.23 14.40
N GLY A 213 21.83 7.74 15.29
CA GLY A 213 21.23 9.07 15.23
C GLY A 213 20.27 9.31 16.38
N ASP A 214 19.77 10.53 16.49
CA ASP A 214 18.61 10.82 17.35
C ASP A 214 17.30 10.45 16.63
N ASP A 215 16.19 10.41 17.39
CA ASP A 215 14.86 10.09 16.87
C ASP A 215 14.35 11.09 15.81
N ARG A 216 15.01 12.25 15.68
CA ARG A 216 14.67 13.25 14.67
C ARG A 216 15.25 12.89 13.31
N ARG A 217 16.45 12.31 13.29
CA ARG A 217 17.19 11.93 12.09
C ARG A 217 16.91 10.49 11.65
N VAL A 218 16.70 9.55 12.56
CA VAL A 218 16.36 8.16 12.24
C VAL A 218 15.05 7.78 12.89
N ARG A 219 14.08 7.32 12.11
CA ARG A 219 12.78 6.86 12.63
C ARG A 219 12.49 5.46 12.16
N VAL A 220 12.31 4.53 13.10
CA VAL A 220 12.02 3.12 12.78
C VAL A 220 10.57 2.82 13.17
N ARG A 221 9.75 2.45 12.19
CA ARG A 221 8.30 2.28 12.35
C ARG A 221 7.81 1.00 11.70
N ARG A 222 6.73 0.42 12.23
CA ARG A 222 6.05 -0.69 11.55
C ARG A 222 5.20 -0.14 10.41
N ALA A 223 5.11 -0.89 9.32
CA ALA A 223 4.28 -0.54 8.18
C ALA A 223 2.80 -0.35 8.59
N VAL A 224 2.29 -1.19 9.50
CA VAL A 224 0.91 -1.13 10.01
C VAL A 224 0.60 0.16 10.78
N ASP A 225 1.61 0.83 11.33
CA ASP A 225 1.44 2.03 12.16
C ASP A 225 1.57 3.34 11.38
N VAL A 226 1.92 3.29 10.09
CA VAL A 226 2.22 4.48 9.28
C VAL A 226 1.56 4.47 7.92
N ASP A 227 1.27 5.64 7.37
CA ASP A 227 0.92 5.80 5.96
C ASP A 227 2.21 5.83 5.09
N VAL A 228 2.59 4.67 4.59
CA VAL A 228 3.75 4.49 3.68
C VAL A 228 3.61 5.31 2.41
N ASP A 229 2.38 5.43 1.88
CA ASP A 229 2.14 6.22 0.69
C ASP A 229 2.44 7.69 1.00
N THR A 230 2.01 8.23 2.14
CA THR A 230 2.38 9.60 2.54
C THR A 230 3.89 9.76 2.77
N LEU A 231 4.55 8.82 3.46
CA LEU A 231 6.01 8.89 3.70
C LEU A 231 6.80 8.92 2.39
N HIS A 232 6.44 8.11 1.40
CA HIS A 232 7.09 8.13 0.09
C HIS A 232 6.85 9.45 -0.67
N ALA A 233 5.74 10.15 -0.42
CA ALA A 233 5.48 11.44 -1.07
C ALA A 233 6.39 12.54 -0.53
N GLU A 234 6.91 12.36 0.68
CA GLU A 234 7.77 13.31 1.39
C GLU A 234 9.26 12.98 1.22
N ALA A 235 9.62 11.71 1.07
CA ALA A 235 11.00 11.27 0.91
C ALA A 235 11.60 11.74 -0.42
N GLU A 236 12.84 12.23 -0.40
CA GLU A 236 13.64 12.56 -1.56
C GLU A 236 14.16 11.29 -2.25
N VAL A 237 14.74 10.39 -1.46
CA VAL A 237 15.29 9.09 -1.92
C VAL A 237 14.38 7.97 -1.45
N PHE A 238 14.10 7.00 -2.34
CA PHE A 238 13.31 5.81 -2.02
C PHE A 238 14.10 4.52 -2.26
N LEU A 239 14.44 3.85 -1.17
CA LEU A 239 15.06 2.54 -1.15
C LEU A 239 14.03 1.53 -0.67
N ALA A 240 13.88 0.40 -1.36
CA ALA A 240 12.90 -0.60 -0.93
C ALA A 240 13.33 -2.04 -1.18
N ALA A 241 12.86 -2.95 -0.32
CA ALA A 241 12.85 -4.37 -0.61
C ALA A 241 12.00 -4.63 -1.87
N PRO A 242 12.39 -5.56 -2.75
CA PRO A 242 11.62 -5.87 -3.95
C PRO A 242 10.23 -6.42 -3.60
N THR A 243 9.21 -5.57 -3.70
CA THR A 243 7.80 -5.88 -3.43
C THR A 243 6.93 -5.21 -4.49
N LEU A 244 5.75 -5.78 -4.79
CA LEU A 244 4.84 -5.16 -5.76
C LEU A 244 4.32 -3.82 -5.24
N GLY A 245 4.15 -3.69 -3.92
CA GLY A 245 3.75 -2.47 -3.24
C GLY A 245 4.75 -1.34 -3.45
N ALA A 246 6.06 -1.61 -3.37
CA ALA A 246 7.12 -0.64 -3.61
C ALA A 246 7.21 -0.24 -5.09
N VAL A 247 7.18 -1.22 -6.01
CA VAL A 247 7.19 -0.96 -7.46
C VAL A 247 5.97 -0.13 -7.86
N GLY A 248 4.79 -0.50 -7.36
CA GLY A 248 3.56 0.23 -7.65
C GLY A 248 3.57 1.66 -7.10
N LEU A 249 4.18 1.85 -5.93
CA LEU A 249 4.32 3.16 -5.30
C LEU A 249 5.26 4.07 -6.10
N ALA A 250 6.41 3.55 -6.55
CA ALA A 250 7.36 4.28 -7.38
C ALA A 250 6.76 4.60 -8.76
N ARG A 251 6.18 3.60 -9.44
CA ARG A 251 5.54 3.76 -10.75
C ARG A 251 4.40 4.77 -10.73
N ALA A 252 3.48 4.67 -9.76
CA ALA A 252 2.33 5.58 -9.68
C ALA A 252 2.73 7.04 -9.48
N ARG A 253 3.91 7.31 -8.93
CA ARG A 253 4.42 8.67 -8.74
C ARG A 253 5.45 9.09 -9.77
N ARG A 254 5.90 8.16 -10.62
CA ARG A 254 7.08 8.32 -11.48
C ARG A 254 8.30 8.75 -10.66
N ALA A 255 8.49 8.12 -9.50
CA ALA A 255 9.60 8.42 -8.60
C ALA A 255 10.76 7.45 -8.85
N PRO A 256 12.01 7.88 -8.61
CA PRO A 256 13.14 6.97 -8.54
C PRO A 256 12.93 5.90 -7.46
N LEU A 257 13.39 4.68 -7.75
CA LEU A 257 13.40 3.55 -6.82
C LEU A 257 14.75 2.87 -6.96
N ALA A 258 15.39 2.54 -5.84
CA ALA A 258 16.48 1.58 -5.80
C ALA A 258 16.07 0.37 -4.95
N PHE A 259 16.37 -0.83 -5.45
CA PHE A 259 16.15 -2.03 -4.67
C PHE A 259 17.29 -2.23 -3.68
N VAL A 260 16.94 -2.54 -2.42
CA VAL A 260 17.92 -3.12 -1.48
C VAL A 260 18.09 -4.62 -1.79
N PRO A 261 19.14 -5.27 -1.27
CA PRO A 261 19.34 -6.70 -1.47
C PRO A 261 18.11 -7.53 -1.11
N ALA A 262 17.75 -8.45 -2.01
CA ALA A 262 16.54 -9.27 -1.89
C ALA A 262 16.72 -10.41 -0.88
N LEU A 263 15.85 -10.46 0.13
CA LEU A 263 15.94 -11.41 1.26
C LEU A 263 15.30 -12.77 0.99
N GLY A 264 14.64 -12.96 -0.14
CA GLY A 264 13.91 -14.21 -0.41
C GLY A 264 13.77 -14.51 -1.89
N ALA A 265 13.40 -15.74 -2.21
CA ALA A 265 13.25 -16.20 -3.59
C ALA A 265 12.22 -15.35 -4.37
N ALA A 266 11.09 -15.02 -3.74
CA ALA A 266 10.06 -14.17 -4.36
C ALA A 266 10.57 -12.76 -4.64
N GLN A 267 11.33 -12.17 -3.72
CA GLN A 267 11.92 -10.83 -3.91
C GLN A 267 13.00 -10.85 -5.00
N ARG A 268 13.85 -11.89 -5.03
CA ARG A 268 14.89 -12.07 -6.08
C ARG A 268 14.26 -12.20 -7.46
N ASP A 269 13.21 -13.01 -7.57
CA ASP A 269 12.48 -13.19 -8.82
C ASP A 269 11.79 -11.89 -9.27
N LEU A 270 11.10 -11.18 -8.36
CA LEU A 270 10.48 -9.89 -8.69
C LEU A 270 11.54 -8.88 -9.13
N ALA A 271 12.65 -8.76 -8.39
CA ALA A 271 13.74 -7.87 -8.74
C ALA A 271 14.30 -8.19 -10.13
N ALA A 272 14.53 -9.48 -10.44
CA ALA A 272 15.01 -9.91 -11.73
C ALA A 272 14.04 -9.54 -12.86
N GLN A 273 12.74 -9.84 -12.71
CA GLN A 273 11.73 -9.55 -13.73
C GLN A 273 11.55 -8.04 -13.95
N VAL A 274 11.47 -7.25 -12.88
CA VAL A 274 11.31 -5.79 -13.02
C VAL A 274 12.57 -5.18 -13.64
N ARG A 275 13.76 -5.63 -13.26
CA ARG A 275 15.03 -5.10 -13.78
C ARG A 275 15.28 -5.43 -15.25
N GLN A 276 14.65 -6.48 -15.78
CA GLN A 276 14.66 -6.77 -17.22
C GLN A 276 13.89 -5.73 -18.03
N LEU A 277 12.93 -5.04 -17.41
CA LEU A 277 12.05 -4.09 -18.08
C LEU A 277 12.42 -2.65 -17.77
N VAL A 278 12.81 -2.36 -16.52
CA VAL A 278 13.13 -1.03 -16.01
C VAL A 278 14.52 -1.08 -15.40
N PRO A 279 15.43 -0.13 -15.68
CA PRO A 279 16.79 -0.12 -15.14
C PRO A 279 16.81 0.31 -13.67
N ILE A 280 16.20 -0.48 -12.79
CA ILE A 280 16.17 -0.23 -11.34
C ILE A 280 17.54 -0.60 -10.75
N PRO A 281 18.25 0.35 -10.11
CA PRO A 281 19.52 0.06 -9.46
C PRO A 281 19.32 -0.87 -8.26
N LEU A 282 20.33 -1.72 -8.03
CA LEU A 282 20.44 -2.56 -6.85
C LEU A 282 21.50 -1.94 -5.93
N VAL A 283 21.18 -1.78 -4.65
CA VAL A 283 22.10 -1.23 -3.65
C VAL A 283 23.02 -2.34 -3.14
N ASP A 284 24.04 -2.67 -3.95
CA ASP A 284 25.10 -3.61 -3.57
C ASP A 284 26.16 -2.93 -2.67
N ASP A 285 26.39 -1.63 -2.90
CA ASP A 285 27.24 -0.77 -2.06
C ASP A 285 26.49 0.53 -1.71
N PRO A 286 26.11 0.74 -0.43
CA PRO A 286 25.45 1.95 0.02
C PRO A 286 26.29 3.23 -0.16
N GLU A 287 27.60 3.14 -0.36
CA GLU A 287 28.46 4.31 -0.56
C GLU A 287 28.40 4.85 -1.99
N HIS A 288 27.96 4.03 -2.95
CA HIS A 288 27.99 4.39 -4.36
C HIS A 288 27.02 5.53 -4.69
N ASP A 289 27.53 6.63 -5.26
CA ASP A 289 26.77 7.84 -5.60
C ASP A 289 25.49 7.58 -6.42
N SER A 290 25.55 6.66 -7.38
CA SER A 290 24.47 6.37 -8.33
C SER A 290 23.15 5.91 -7.68
N VAL A 291 23.19 5.41 -6.44
CA VAL A 291 22.00 5.03 -5.65
C VAL A 291 21.26 6.24 -5.10
N TRP A 292 21.98 7.34 -4.87
CA TRP A 292 21.51 8.52 -4.14
C TRP A 292 21.24 9.71 -5.05
N GLU A 293 21.79 9.69 -6.26
CA GLU A 293 21.50 10.67 -7.29
C GLU A 293 20.02 10.54 -7.71
N SER A 294 19.24 11.58 -7.41
CA SER A 294 17.94 11.77 -8.04
C SER A 294 18.21 12.05 -9.51
N SER A 295 18.18 11.03 -10.37
CA SER A 295 18.26 11.27 -11.80
C SER A 295 17.07 12.16 -12.17
N ASP A 296 17.35 13.38 -12.62
CA ASP A 296 16.34 14.28 -13.20
C ASP A 296 15.68 13.61 -14.42
N ASP A 297 16.41 12.69 -15.06
CA ASP A 297 15.86 11.64 -15.91
C ASP A 297 15.18 10.57 -15.04
N ALA A 298 13.94 10.86 -14.62
CA ALA A 298 13.12 9.93 -13.87
C ALA A 298 13.19 8.53 -14.50
N VAL A 299 13.32 7.48 -13.67
CA VAL A 299 13.25 6.08 -14.08
C VAL A 299 12.13 5.94 -15.13
N PRO A 300 12.41 5.41 -16.34
CA PRO A 300 11.48 5.50 -17.45
C PRO A 300 10.37 4.47 -17.28
N TRP A 301 9.51 4.68 -16.28
CA TRP A 301 8.34 3.85 -15.99
C TRP A 301 7.39 3.74 -17.18
N ASP A 302 7.52 4.65 -18.15
CA ASP A 302 6.80 4.64 -19.42
C ASP A 302 7.15 3.42 -20.31
N VAL A 303 8.27 2.71 -20.05
CA VAL A 303 8.55 1.41 -20.71
C VAL A 303 7.62 0.30 -20.22
N LEU A 304 7.01 0.49 -19.05
CA LEU A 304 5.98 -0.41 -18.50
C LEU A 304 4.57 0.01 -18.91
N ASP A 305 4.42 0.80 -19.98
CA ASP A 305 3.12 1.03 -20.60
C ASP A 305 2.79 -0.08 -21.60
N PRO A 306 1.92 -1.00 -21.16
CA PRO A 306 0.87 -1.46 -22.04
C PRO A 306 -0.48 -1.02 -21.46
N GLU A 307 -1.42 -0.66 -22.35
CA GLU A 307 -2.86 -0.42 -22.11
C GLU A 307 -3.53 -1.22 -20.95
N PRO A 308 -3.15 -2.46 -20.60
CA PRO A 308 -3.75 -3.20 -19.47
C PRO A 308 -3.54 -2.66 -18.04
N ASP A 309 -2.51 -1.86 -17.74
CA ASP A 309 -2.20 -1.48 -16.34
C ASP A 309 -2.41 0.01 -16.04
N ASP A 310 -3.69 0.39 -16.06
CA ASP A 310 -4.24 1.74 -15.85
C ASP A 310 -4.08 2.31 -14.42
N LEU A 311 -3.33 1.63 -13.55
CA LEU A 311 -3.17 1.96 -12.12
C LEU A 311 -4.49 1.92 -11.33
N ARG A 312 -5.56 1.32 -11.86
CA ARG A 312 -6.89 1.28 -11.23
C ARG A 312 -7.18 -0.04 -10.53
N GLY A 313 -6.19 -0.90 -10.30
CA GLY A 313 -6.44 -2.21 -9.71
C GLY A 313 -7.18 -2.13 -8.37
N ALA A 314 -6.80 -1.19 -7.52
CA ALA A 314 -7.48 -0.96 -6.23
C ALA A 314 -8.95 -0.52 -6.43
N GLN A 315 -9.23 0.31 -7.44
CA GLN A 315 -10.59 0.74 -7.80
C GLN A 315 -11.44 -0.41 -8.35
N ARG A 316 -10.84 -1.33 -9.13
CA ARG A 316 -11.52 -2.52 -9.67
C ARG A 316 -11.96 -3.47 -8.54
N VAL A 317 -11.10 -3.68 -7.54
CA VAL A 317 -11.46 -4.48 -6.36
C VAL A 317 -12.53 -3.76 -5.54
N ALA A 318 -12.37 -2.47 -5.25
CA ALA A 318 -13.39 -1.67 -4.54
C ALA A 318 -14.75 -1.65 -5.27
N ARG A 319 -14.76 -1.64 -6.60
CA ARG A 319 -15.99 -1.78 -7.40
C ARG A 319 -16.62 -3.16 -7.22
N THR A 320 -15.81 -4.24 -7.26
CA THR A 320 -16.31 -5.61 -7.02
C THR A 320 -16.98 -5.69 -5.63
N LEU A 321 -16.34 -5.15 -4.60
CA LEU A 321 -16.86 -5.13 -3.24
C LEU A 321 -18.20 -4.37 -3.13
N ARG A 322 -18.32 -3.20 -3.79
CA ARG A 322 -19.58 -2.45 -3.87
C ARG A 322 -20.69 -3.23 -4.55
N GLN A 323 -20.38 -3.95 -5.64
CA GLN A 323 -21.35 -4.77 -6.35
C GLN A 323 -21.86 -5.91 -5.47
N LEU A 324 -20.98 -6.62 -4.77
CA LEU A 324 -21.36 -7.70 -3.86
C LEU A 324 -22.15 -7.20 -2.65
N ALA A 325 -21.81 -6.03 -2.11
CA ALA A 325 -22.59 -5.41 -1.04
C ALA A 325 -24.02 -5.04 -1.47
N LEU A 326 -24.25 -4.84 -2.77
CA LEU A 326 -25.56 -4.53 -3.36
C LEU A 326 -26.35 -5.79 -3.76
N ALA A 327 -25.65 -6.77 -4.33
CA ALA A 327 -26.20 -8.02 -4.85
C ALA A 327 -25.22 -9.17 -4.55
N PRO A 328 -25.40 -9.88 -3.43
CA PRO A 328 -24.61 -11.06 -3.08
C PRO A 328 -24.75 -12.18 -4.13
N LEU A 329 -23.75 -13.07 -4.19
CA LEU A 329 -23.68 -14.21 -5.12
C LEU A 329 -24.64 -15.34 -4.73
#